data_AF-A0A7W1QMZ5-F1
#
_entry.id   AF-A0A7W1QMZ5-F1
#
_cell.length_a   1.000
_cell.length_b   1.000
_cell.length_c   1.000
_cell.angle_alpha   90.00
_cell.angle_beta   90.00
_cell.angle_gamma   90.00
#
_symmetry.space_group_name_H-M   'P 1'
#
loop_
_entity.id
_entity.type
_entity.pdbx_description
1 polymer ?
#
loop_
_entity_poly.entity_id
_entity_poly.type
_entity_poly.pdbx_seq_one_letter_code
_entity_poly.pdbx_strand_id
1 'polypeptide(L)'
;MAFAALACAFPAGHLLHAANSPTPRQETKPADNPLLSASTLPYQMPPFDKIKSEHFSPAYGVALAEHLEEVEAIAESKEEPTFENTILALEKSGVTLTRVGNIFSNLAGAHTNPVLQKTESEMAPKLAAHEDAIRLNTALFARIQKLYDQRAQLGLDAESAYLLERYYKDFVRAGAKLSEPDKEKLKKMNAELASLQTKFSQDVLKEKNAAGVLVNGKAELAGMSENDIAAAASAAKADKKEGKFLIALQNTSGQPALSSLQNRALRERIMKASLARNSHGGEFDTRETVLKIARLRAEQAALLGYANHATYQLEDQTARNIETVNKLLGELAPPAVANAHKEAADIQAVIDRENGNFKLGSWDWSLYAEKVLKERYAFDESELKPYLEINHVQQDGVFFAAGQVYGLTFKERKDLPVYQEDV
;
A
#
# COMPACT_ATOMS: atom_id res chain seq x y z
N MET A 1 65.06 -38.03 -12.04
CA MET A 1 65.78 -36.78 -11.74
C MET A 1 65.04 -36.14 -10.56
N ALA A 2 65.41 -36.47 -9.31
CA ALA A 2 66.47 -35.83 -8.50
C ALA A 2 66.16 -34.33 -8.34
N PHE A 3 65.80 -33.75 -7.18
CA PHE A 3 66.22 -33.86 -5.76
C PHE A 3 65.01 -33.44 -4.87
N ALA A 4 64.57 -34.09 -3.78
CA ALA A 4 65.19 -34.35 -2.45
C ALA A 4 65.73 -33.07 -1.77
N ALA A 5 65.10 -32.54 -0.72
CA ALA A 5 65.44 -32.72 0.71
C ALA A 5 64.91 -31.45 1.46
N LEU A 6 64.63 -31.36 2.77
CA LEU A 6 64.84 -32.20 3.94
C LEU A 6 63.95 -31.66 5.11
N ALA A 7 63.48 -32.59 5.95
CA ALA A 7 63.26 -32.56 7.41
C ALA A 7 62.94 -31.26 8.19
N CYS A 8 61.93 -31.33 9.07
CA CYS A 8 62.14 -31.60 10.51
C CYS A 8 60.81 -31.90 11.24
N ALA A 9 60.78 -33.03 11.95
CA ALA A 9 59.75 -33.44 12.92
C ALA A 9 60.13 -32.91 14.32
N PHE A 10 59.20 -32.52 15.19
CA PHE A 10 58.47 -33.32 16.19
C PHE A 10 57.76 -32.32 17.17
N PRO A 11 57.01 -32.74 18.21
CA PRO A 11 55.63 -33.26 18.25
C PRO A 11 54.71 -32.36 19.12
N ALA A 12 53.40 -32.63 19.18
CA ALA A 12 52.60 -32.65 20.43
C ALA A 12 51.09 -32.70 20.16
N GLY A 13 50.43 -33.65 20.83
CA GLY A 13 49.14 -33.45 21.50
C GLY A 13 47.95 -32.96 20.67
N HIS A 14 47.13 -33.90 20.19
CA HIS A 14 45.77 -33.62 19.76
C HIS A 14 44.92 -33.10 20.94
N LEU A 15 44.65 -31.79 20.95
CA LEU A 15 43.53 -31.20 21.69
C LEU A 15 42.34 -31.12 20.75
N LEU A 16 41.28 -31.83 21.11
CA LEU A 16 39.93 -31.67 20.57
C LEU A 16 39.49 -30.21 20.74
N HIS A 17 39.45 -29.45 19.65
CA HIS A 17 38.72 -28.19 19.59
C HIS A 17 37.33 -28.48 19.01
N ALA A 18 36.34 -28.51 19.91
CA ALA A 18 34.95 -28.38 19.53
C ALA A 18 34.78 -27.05 18.77
N ALA A 19 34.37 -27.13 17.51
CA ALA A 19 33.95 -25.97 16.76
C ALA A 19 32.63 -25.48 17.36
N ASN A 20 32.70 -24.40 18.14
CA ASN A 20 31.53 -23.66 18.59
C ASN A 20 30.85 -23.05 17.35
N SER A 21 29.75 -23.67 16.91
CA SER A 21 28.77 -23.01 16.05
C SER A 21 28.20 -21.82 16.83
N PRO A 22 28.09 -20.61 16.23
CA PRO A 22 27.45 -19.51 16.91
C PRO A 22 25.96 -19.84 17.11
N THR A 23 25.57 -19.98 18.37
CA THR A 23 24.18 -20.05 18.81
C THR A 23 23.43 -18.83 18.27
N PRO A 24 22.19 -18.96 17.75
CA PRO A 24 21.37 -17.80 17.43
C PRO A 24 21.25 -16.95 18.69
N ARG A 25 21.69 -15.70 18.60
CA ARG A 25 21.55 -14.73 19.69
C ARG A 25 20.05 -14.51 19.86
N GLN A 26 19.45 -15.09 20.90
CA GLN A 26 18.11 -14.69 21.35
C GLN A 26 18.16 -13.19 21.59
N GLU A 27 17.58 -12.41 20.68
CA GLU A 27 17.32 -10.99 20.90
C GLU A 27 16.33 -10.91 22.05
N THR A 28 16.83 -10.63 23.25
CA THR A 28 16.03 -10.36 24.43
C THR A 28 15.00 -9.29 24.08
N LYS A 29 13.70 -9.60 24.25
CA LYS A 29 12.60 -8.63 24.08
C LYS A 29 13.01 -7.31 24.72
N PRO A 30 13.06 -6.18 23.99
CA PRO A 30 13.30 -4.89 24.62
C PRO A 30 12.19 -4.71 25.64
N ALA A 31 12.53 -4.74 26.94
CA ALA A 31 11.58 -4.90 28.03
C ALA A 31 10.49 -3.81 28.08
N ASP A 32 10.67 -2.72 27.32
CA ASP A 32 9.80 -1.54 27.30
C ASP A 32 9.21 -1.18 25.91
N ASN A 33 9.22 -2.09 24.91
CA ASN A 33 8.65 -1.75 23.59
C ASN A 33 7.10 -1.87 23.60
N PRO A 34 6.34 -0.76 23.44
CA PRO A 34 4.87 -0.78 23.53
C PRO A 34 4.19 -1.55 22.39
N LEU A 35 4.91 -1.89 21.32
CA LEU A 35 4.39 -2.67 20.19
C LEU A 35 4.38 -4.19 20.46
N LEU A 36 5.08 -4.66 21.50
CA LEU A 36 5.24 -6.08 21.79
C LEU A 36 4.24 -6.64 22.80
N SER A 37 3.26 -5.83 23.22
CA SER A 37 2.25 -6.25 24.19
C SER A 37 0.85 -5.74 23.82
N ALA A 38 -0.18 -6.39 24.35
CA ALA A 38 -1.56 -5.96 24.18
C ALA A 38 -1.79 -4.62 24.87
N SER A 39 -2.39 -3.67 24.13
CA SER A 39 -2.78 -2.39 24.70
C SER A 39 -3.92 -2.60 25.72
N THR A 40 -3.82 -1.90 26.83
CA THR A 40 -4.86 -1.85 27.86
C THR A 40 -5.91 -0.78 27.60
N LEU A 41 -5.75 0.02 26.54
CA LEU A 41 -6.73 1.03 26.13
C LEU A 41 -8.02 0.35 25.61
N PRO A 42 -9.17 1.06 25.61
CA PRO A 42 -10.41 0.54 25.06
C PRO A 42 -10.21 -0.05 23.66
N TYR A 43 -10.81 -1.23 23.42
CA TYR A 43 -10.68 -1.97 22.15
C TYR A 43 -9.24 -2.32 21.74
N GLN A 44 -8.31 -2.32 22.70
CA GLN A 44 -6.87 -2.50 22.48
C GLN A 44 -6.27 -1.46 21.51
N MET A 45 -6.82 -0.24 21.49
CA MET A 45 -6.31 0.86 20.67
C MET A 45 -4.80 1.06 20.87
N PRO A 46 -4.01 1.30 19.80
CA PRO A 46 -2.58 1.56 19.95
C PRO A 46 -2.30 2.75 20.89
N PRO A 47 -1.37 2.61 21.85
CA PRO A 47 -0.96 3.72 22.71
C PRO A 47 -0.03 4.67 21.92
N PHE A 48 -0.61 5.46 21.00
CA PHE A 48 0.15 6.31 20.07
C PHE A 48 1.05 7.34 20.78
N ASP A 49 0.68 7.75 22.00
CA ASP A 49 1.48 8.60 22.89
C ASP A 49 2.81 7.96 23.33
N LYS A 50 2.91 6.63 23.30
CA LYS A 50 4.10 5.86 23.71
C LYS A 50 4.88 5.30 22.52
N ILE A 51 4.27 5.22 21.35
CA ILE A 51 4.89 4.63 20.16
C ILE A 51 5.83 5.64 19.52
N LYS A 52 7.08 5.22 19.28
CA LYS A 52 8.09 6.00 18.56
C LYS A 52 8.49 5.26 17.30
N SER A 53 8.97 5.99 16.29
CA SER A 53 9.35 5.40 15.00
C SER A 53 10.48 4.37 15.13
N GLU A 54 11.36 4.57 16.11
CA GLU A 54 12.50 3.69 16.42
C GLU A 54 12.06 2.36 17.04
N HIS A 55 10.82 2.24 17.53
CA HIS A 55 10.33 1.00 18.12
C HIS A 55 10.01 -0.08 17.07
N PHE A 56 9.78 0.30 15.80
CA PHE A 56 9.27 -0.64 14.79
C PHE A 56 10.29 -1.67 14.35
N SER A 57 11.51 -1.26 13.97
CA SER A 57 12.55 -2.19 13.54
C SER A 57 12.85 -3.30 14.57
N PRO A 58 13.12 -2.99 15.87
CA PRO A 58 13.29 -4.04 16.88
C PRO A 58 12.00 -4.81 17.18
N ALA A 59 10.82 -4.19 17.08
CA ALA A 59 9.56 -4.92 17.28
C ALA A 59 9.32 -5.95 16.17
N TYR A 60 9.61 -5.62 14.91
CA TYR A 60 9.55 -6.56 13.80
C TYR A 60 10.53 -7.72 13.99
N GLY A 61 11.76 -7.46 14.45
CA GLY A 61 12.74 -8.52 14.73
C GLY A 61 12.18 -9.59 15.68
N VAL A 62 11.63 -9.16 16.81
CA VAL A 62 10.97 -10.06 17.78
C VAL A 62 9.74 -10.73 17.17
N ALA A 63 8.84 -9.96 16.57
CA ALA A 63 7.55 -10.46 16.10
C ALA A 63 7.66 -11.47 14.95
N LEU A 64 8.65 -11.31 14.06
CA LEU A 64 8.94 -12.27 12.99
C LEU A 64 9.47 -13.58 13.57
N ALA A 65 10.39 -13.51 14.54
CA ALA A 65 10.94 -14.69 15.20
C ALA A 65 9.86 -15.48 15.96
N GLU A 66 9.03 -14.79 16.76
CA GLU A 66 7.91 -15.39 17.48
C GLU A 66 6.94 -16.10 16.53
N HIS A 67 6.57 -15.44 15.43
CA HIS A 67 5.62 -16.02 14.48
C HIS A 67 6.21 -17.26 13.76
N LEU A 68 7.51 -17.25 13.40
CA LEU A 68 8.14 -18.43 12.81
C LEU A 68 8.19 -19.60 13.81
N GLU A 69 8.48 -19.35 15.08
CA GLU A 69 8.48 -20.40 16.12
C GLU A 69 7.09 -21.03 16.30
N GLU A 70 6.03 -20.21 16.34
CA GLU A 70 4.65 -20.68 16.40
C GLU A 70 4.28 -21.56 15.19
N VAL A 71 4.66 -21.13 13.99
CA VAL A 71 4.38 -21.86 12.74
C VAL A 71 5.19 -23.14 12.65
N GLU A 72 6.45 -23.13 13.08
CA GLU A 72 7.31 -24.32 13.11
C GLU A 72 6.75 -25.38 14.05
N ALA A 73 6.26 -24.98 15.24
CA ALA A 73 5.60 -25.89 16.17
C ALA A 73 4.36 -26.58 15.54
N ILE A 74 3.59 -25.86 14.73
CA ILE A 74 2.44 -26.41 13.99
C ILE A 74 2.92 -27.39 12.91
N ALA A 75 3.91 -26.97 12.11
CA ALA A 75 4.43 -27.74 10.99
C ALA A 75 5.08 -29.06 11.43
N GLU A 76 5.80 -29.05 12.57
CA GLU A 76 6.59 -30.17 13.06
C GLU A 76 5.85 -31.11 14.02
N SER A 77 4.63 -30.74 14.43
CA SER A 77 3.80 -31.54 15.33
C SER A 77 3.67 -32.98 14.84
N LYS A 78 3.87 -33.93 15.76
CA LYS A 78 3.73 -35.38 15.48
C LYS A 78 2.30 -35.87 15.60
N GLU A 79 1.39 -35.04 16.09
CA GLU A 79 -0.03 -35.35 16.12
C GLU A 79 -0.61 -35.31 14.70
N GLU A 80 -1.58 -36.19 14.46
CA GLU A 80 -2.39 -36.16 13.25
C GLU A 80 -3.03 -34.77 13.06
N PRO A 81 -3.02 -34.21 11.84
CA PRO A 81 -3.53 -32.87 11.64
C PRO A 81 -5.05 -32.83 11.84
N THR A 82 -5.49 -31.90 12.67
CA THR A 82 -6.90 -31.51 12.85
C THR A 82 -7.08 -30.05 12.44
N PHE A 83 -8.33 -29.62 12.27
CA PHE A 83 -8.62 -28.21 12.00
C PHE A 83 -8.03 -27.31 13.11
N GLU A 84 -8.17 -27.72 14.37
CA GLU A 84 -7.74 -26.98 15.55
C GLU A 84 -6.21 -26.85 15.64
N ASN A 85 -5.49 -27.96 15.46
CA ASN A 85 -4.03 -27.99 15.64
C ASN A 85 -3.26 -27.50 14.40
N THR A 86 -3.94 -27.17 13.31
CA THR A 86 -3.33 -26.70 12.06
C THR A 86 -3.94 -25.38 11.61
N ILE A 87 -5.21 -25.35 11.17
CA ILE A 87 -5.83 -24.14 10.60
C ILE A 87 -6.10 -23.10 11.68
N LEU A 88 -6.80 -23.47 12.75
CA LEU A 88 -7.08 -22.55 13.85
C LEU A 88 -5.81 -22.14 14.60
N ALA A 89 -4.80 -23.01 14.67
CA ALA A 89 -3.51 -22.70 15.24
C ALA A 89 -2.77 -21.62 14.42
N LEU A 90 -2.78 -21.74 13.08
CA LEU A 90 -2.25 -20.70 12.18
C LEU A 90 -3.03 -19.39 12.29
N GLU A 91 -4.36 -19.45 12.42
CA GLU A 91 -5.19 -18.25 12.57
C GLU A 91 -4.90 -17.50 13.89
N LYS A 92 -4.39 -18.21 14.90
CA LYS A 92 -4.00 -17.66 16.20
C LYS A 92 -2.53 -17.27 16.29
N SER A 93 -1.71 -17.63 15.30
CA SER A 93 -0.28 -17.26 15.28
C SER A 93 -0.07 -15.84 14.78
N GLY A 94 1.12 -15.29 15.03
CA GLY A 94 1.53 -14.00 14.48
C GLY A 94 0.81 -12.80 15.07
N VAL A 95 0.14 -12.91 16.23
CA VAL A 95 -0.61 -11.82 16.86
C VAL A 95 0.28 -10.59 17.11
N THR A 96 1.52 -10.78 17.58
CA THR A 96 2.49 -9.69 17.75
C THR A 96 2.82 -9.04 16.40
N LEU A 97 3.08 -9.84 15.36
CA LEU A 97 3.44 -9.35 14.04
C LEU A 97 2.29 -8.55 13.39
N THR A 98 1.07 -9.05 13.48
CA THR A 98 -0.15 -8.36 13.03
C THR A 98 -0.31 -7.02 13.74
N ARG A 99 -0.09 -6.98 15.06
CA ARG A 99 -0.16 -5.72 15.84
C ARG A 99 0.87 -4.71 15.36
N VAL A 100 2.15 -5.11 15.26
CA VAL A 100 3.24 -4.25 14.78
C VAL A 100 2.95 -3.76 13.35
N GLY A 101 2.57 -4.68 12.47
CA GLY A 101 2.30 -4.44 11.06
C GLY A 101 1.14 -3.46 10.82
N ASN A 102 0.02 -3.63 11.53
CA ASN A 102 -1.15 -2.75 11.39
C ASN A 102 -0.85 -1.32 11.84
N ILE A 103 -0.12 -1.17 12.96
CA ILE A 103 0.26 0.16 13.46
C ILE A 103 1.27 0.81 12.51
N PHE A 104 2.26 0.03 12.04
CA PHE A 104 3.28 0.53 11.12
C PHE A 104 2.67 1.00 9.81
N SER A 105 1.81 0.19 9.17
CA SER A 105 1.20 0.53 7.89
C SER A 105 0.28 1.74 7.98
N ASN A 106 -0.43 1.91 9.10
CA ASN A 106 -1.20 3.12 9.39
C ASN A 106 -0.29 4.37 9.41
N LEU A 107 0.81 4.35 10.17
CA LEU A 107 1.71 5.49 10.25
C LEU A 107 2.47 5.73 8.94
N ALA A 108 2.93 4.67 8.27
CA ALA A 108 3.61 4.78 6.98
C ALA A 108 2.69 5.35 5.88
N GLY A 109 1.38 5.07 5.95
CA GLY A 109 0.39 5.60 5.01
C GLY A 109 -0.11 7.01 5.34
N ALA A 110 -0.34 7.31 6.62
CA ALA A 110 -1.00 8.54 7.06
C ALA A 110 -0.06 9.62 7.62
N HIS A 111 1.02 9.25 8.30
CA HIS A 111 1.91 10.18 9.00
C HIS A 111 3.38 9.70 8.99
N THR A 112 3.90 9.49 7.77
CA THR A 112 5.24 8.92 7.57
C THR A 112 6.36 9.92 7.88
N ASN A 113 7.58 9.40 8.06
CA ASN A 113 8.79 10.18 8.27
C ASN A 113 10.03 9.39 7.77
N PRO A 114 11.24 9.98 7.75
CA PRO A 114 12.43 9.29 7.26
C PRO A 114 12.79 7.99 8.00
N VAL A 115 12.50 7.89 9.31
CA VAL A 115 12.76 6.67 10.10
C VAL A 115 11.80 5.56 9.70
N LEU A 116 10.51 5.88 9.51
CA LEU A 116 9.52 4.92 9.05
C LEU A 116 9.79 4.48 7.60
N GLN A 117 10.14 5.40 6.69
CA GLN A 117 10.49 5.04 5.30
C GLN A 117 11.74 4.14 5.22
N LYS A 118 12.74 4.39 6.07
CA LYS A 118 13.91 3.51 6.18
C LYS A 118 13.50 2.14 6.69
N THR A 119 12.69 2.09 7.74
CA THR A 119 12.19 0.84 8.32
C THR A 119 11.39 0.05 7.28
N GLU A 120 10.51 0.71 6.51
CA GLU A 120 9.73 0.09 5.44
C GLU A 120 10.65 -0.55 4.39
N SER A 121 11.68 0.18 3.95
CA SER A 121 12.63 -0.31 2.95
C SER A 121 13.43 -1.51 3.44
N GLU A 122 13.83 -1.52 4.71
CA GLU A 122 14.55 -2.63 5.33
C GLU A 122 13.66 -3.85 5.60
N MET A 123 12.39 -3.62 5.95
CA MET A 123 11.45 -4.68 6.34
C MET A 123 10.73 -5.29 5.15
N ALA A 124 10.46 -4.57 4.05
CA ALA A 124 9.72 -5.09 2.90
C ALA A 124 10.26 -6.44 2.37
N PRO A 125 11.55 -6.60 2.04
CA PRO A 125 12.08 -7.90 1.62
C PRO A 125 12.09 -8.95 2.73
N LYS A 126 12.23 -8.55 4.01
CA LYS A 126 12.20 -9.49 5.15
C LYS A 126 10.80 -10.03 5.43
N LEU A 127 9.78 -9.19 5.32
CA LEU A 127 8.37 -9.56 5.42
C LEU A 127 7.96 -10.49 4.27
N ALA A 128 8.43 -10.21 3.04
CA ALA A 128 8.23 -11.12 1.91
C ALA A 128 8.88 -12.49 2.17
N ALA A 129 10.14 -12.50 2.62
CA ALA A 129 10.84 -13.74 2.96
C ALA A 129 10.16 -14.51 4.12
N HIS A 130 9.58 -13.79 5.09
CA HIS A 130 8.82 -14.38 6.19
C HIS A 130 7.54 -15.06 5.70
N GLU A 131 6.74 -14.38 4.87
CA GLU A 131 5.55 -14.97 4.25
C GLU A 131 5.92 -16.21 3.42
N ASP A 132 6.99 -16.13 2.63
CA ASP A 132 7.48 -17.26 1.83
C ASP A 132 7.95 -18.43 2.70
N ALA A 133 8.62 -18.16 3.82
CA ALA A 133 9.05 -19.20 4.75
C ALA A 133 7.86 -20.01 5.30
N ILE A 134 6.69 -19.37 5.46
CA ILE A 134 5.46 -20.01 5.90
C ILE A 134 4.76 -20.71 4.74
N ARG A 135 4.44 -19.96 3.68
CA ARG A 135 3.61 -20.46 2.55
C ARG A 135 4.29 -21.53 1.72
N LEU A 136 5.62 -21.55 1.68
CA LEU A 136 6.40 -22.53 0.93
C LEU A 136 6.89 -23.69 1.81
N ASN A 137 6.55 -23.71 3.10
CA ASN A 137 6.89 -24.79 4.02
C ASN A 137 6.18 -26.09 3.63
N THR A 138 6.95 -27.06 3.15
CA THR A 138 6.45 -28.35 2.66
C THR A 138 5.75 -29.18 3.75
N ALA A 139 6.28 -29.18 4.98
CA ALA A 139 5.69 -29.93 6.09
C ALA A 139 4.34 -29.33 6.50
N LEU A 140 4.28 -28.00 6.62
CA LEU A 140 3.05 -27.28 6.94
C LEU A 140 1.98 -27.50 5.86
N PHE A 141 2.35 -27.34 4.59
CA PHE A 141 1.41 -27.55 3.48
C PHE A 141 0.88 -28.99 3.44
N ALA A 142 1.71 -29.99 3.74
CA ALA A 142 1.26 -31.39 3.80
C ALA A 142 0.15 -31.59 4.86
N ARG A 143 0.24 -30.92 6.01
CA ARG A 143 -0.82 -30.94 7.05
C ARG A 143 -2.11 -30.32 6.52
N ILE A 144 -2.03 -29.13 5.91
CA ILE A 144 -3.19 -28.42 5.34
C ILE A 144 -3.82 -29.24 4.21
N GLN A 145 -3.01 -29.79 3.32
CA GLN A 145 -3.47 -30.60 2.19
C GLN A 145 -4.22 -31.85 2.69
N LYS A 146 -3.69 -32.55 3.70
CA LYS A 146 -4.36 -33.72 4.28
C LYS A 146 -5.77 -33.36 4.80
N LEU A 147 -5.90 -32.23 5.49
CA LEU A 147 -7.22 -31.73 5.94
C LEU A 147 -8.12 -31.39 4.76
N TYR A 148 -7.61 -30.67 3.76
CA TYR A 148 -8.38 -30.28 2.60
C TYR A 148 -8.90 -31.49 1.80
N ASP A 149 -8.08 -32.52 1.61
CA ASP A 149 -8.44 -33.72 0.87
C ASP A 149 -9.55 -34.53 1.58
N GLN A 150 -9.62 -34.48 2.91
CA GLN A 150 -10.66 -35.13 3.71
C GLN A 150 -11.77 -34.18 4.19
N ARG A 151 -11.82 -32.93 3.73
CA ARG A 151 -12.66 -31.86 4.30
C ARG A 151 -14.14 -32.21 4.41
N ALA A 152 -14.68 -32.98 3.47
CA ALA A 152 -16.08 -33.42 3.48
C ALA A 152 -16.42 -34.39 4.65
N GLN A 153 -15.42 -34.98 5.30
CA GLN A 153 -15.56 -35.95 6.39
C GLN A 153 -15.27 -35.35 7.77
N LEU A 154 -14.78 -34.11 7.82
CA LEU A 154 -14.36 -33.45 9.07
C LEU A 154 -15.52 -32.93 9.93
N GLY A 155 -16.73 -32.85 9.37
CA GLY A 155 -17.91 -32.34 10.10
C GLY A 155 -17.80 -30.87 10.52
N LEU A 156 -17.03 -30.06 9.77
CA LEU A 156 -16.84 -28.64 10.03
C LEU A 156 -18.13 -27.85 9.77
N ASP A 157 -18.34 -26.79 10.55
CA ASP A 157 -19.35 -25.78 10.22
C ASP A 157 -18.96 -25.00 8.94
N ALA A 158 -19.88 -24.19 8.42
CA ALA A 158 -19.70 -23.52 7.13
C ALA A 158 -18.51 -22.55 7.11
N GLU A 159 -18.24 -21.84 8.20
CA GLU A 159 -17.14 -20.89 8.28
C GLU A 159 -15.81 -21.63 8.37
N SER A 160 -15.72 -22.63 9.24
CA SER A 160 -14.52 -23.47 9.37
C SER A 160 -14.18 -24.22 8.07
N ALA A 161 -15.20 -24.73 7.37
CA ALA A 161 -15.02 -25.37 6.07
C ALA A 161 -14.47 -24.40 5.03
N TYR A 162 -15.04 -23.19 4.96
CA TYR A 162 -14.55 -22.14 4.06
C TYR A 162 -13.12 -21.71 4.41
N LEU A 163 -12.79 -21.57 5.70
CA LEU A 163 -11.45 -21.19 6.15
C LEU A 163 -10.39 -22.22 5.72
N LEU A 164 -10.69 -23.51 5.85
CA LEU A 164 -9.81 -24.57 5.36
C LEU A 164 -9.61 -24.49 3.83
N GLU A 165 -10.68 -24.28 3.06
CA GLU A 165 -10.58 -24.11 1.61
C GLU A 165 -9.76 -22.86 1.22
N ARG A 166 -9.93 -21.76 1.97
CA ARG A 166 -9.18 -20.52 1.81
C ARG A 166 -7.70 -20.74 2.06
N TYR A 167 -7.31 -21.32 3.20
CA TYR A 167 -5.92 -21.61 3.52
C TYR A 167 -5.27 -22.52 2.47
N TYR A 168 -5.95 -23.59 2.04
CA TYR A 168 -5.43 -24.45 0.98
C TYR A 168 -5.18 -23.67 -0.31
N LYS A 169 -6.16 -22.87 -0.75
CA LYS A 169 -6.04 -22.04 -1.95
C LYS A 169 -4.89 -21.03 -1.83
N ASP A 170 -4.75 -20.38 -0.68
CA ASP A 170 -3.67 -19.42 -0.42
C ASP A 170 -2.30 -20.05 -0.55
N PHE A 171 -2.07 -21.22 0.07
CA PHE A 171 -0.81 -21.93 -0.04
C PHE A 171 -0.52 -22.37 -1.48
N VAL A 172 -1.52 -22.91 -2.19
CA VAL A 172 -1.35 -23.32 -3.60
C VAL A 172 -0.97 -22.13 -4.47
N ARG A 173 -1.67 -21.00 -4.34
CA ARG A 173 -1.42 -19.76 -5.10
C ARG A 173 -0.08 -19.13 -4.74
N ALA A 174 0.36 -19.25 -3.50
CA ALA A 174 1.67 -18.82 -3.06
C ALA A 174 2.80 -19.75 -3.53
N GLY A 175 2.50 -20.88 -4.18
CA GLY A 175 3.50 -21.77 -4.76
C GLY A 175 3.89 -22.98 -3.90
N ALA A 176 3.08 -23.36 -2.90
CA ALA A 176 3.38 -24.51 -2.04
C ALA A 176 3.58 -25.84 -2.80
N LYS A 177 2.97 -25.96 -3.98
CA LYS A 177 3.08 -27.14 -4.88
C LYS A 177 4.28 -27.09 -5.85
N LEU A 178 5.08 -26.02 -5.83
CA LEU A 178 6.25 -25.92 -6.69
C LEU A 178 7.37 -26.87 -6.25
N SER A 179 8.26 -27.18 -7.19
CA SER A 179 9.52 -27.84 -6.89
C SER A 179 10.40 -26.97 -5.99
N GLU A 180 11.27 -27.55 -5.17
CA GLU A 180 12.19 -26.78 -4.32
C GLU A 180 13.05 -25.76 -5.11
N PRO A 181 13.61 -26.09 -6.30
CA PRO A 181 14.29 -25.10 -7.13
C PRO A 181 13.40 -23.93 -7.57
N ASP A 182 12.12 -24.19 -7.85
CA ASP A 182 11.18 -23.14 -8.28
C ASP A 182 10.69 -22.29 -7.10
N LYS A 183 10.56 -22.88 -5.90
CA LYS A 183 10.33 -22.12 -4.66
C LYS A 183 11.46 -21.11 -4.41
N GLU A 184 12.72 -21.50 -4.62
CA GLU A 184 13.85 -20.59 -4.46
C GLU A 184 13.87 -19.45 -5.51
N LYS A 185 13.39 -19.70 -6.73
CA LYS A 185 13.19 -18.63 -7.72
C LYS A 185 12.07 -17.69 -7.28
N LEU A 186 10.95 -18.25 -6.82
CA LEU A 186 9.79 -17.48 -6.37
C LEU A 186 10.15 -16.56 -5.19
N LYS A 187 10.89 -17.06 -4.19
CA LYS A 187 11.38 -16.26 -3.05
C LYS A 187 12.16 -15.03 -3.49
N LYS A 188 13.07 -15.19 -4.45
CA LYS A 188 13.86 -14.08 -4.99
C LYS A 188 12.98 -13.05 -5.69
N MET A 189 12.02 -13.52 -6.51
CA MET A 189 11.06 -12.64 -7.19
C MET A 189 10.18 -11.88 -6.19
N ASN A 190 9.70 -12.54 -5.14
CA ASN A 190 8.84 -11.94 -4.11
C ASN A 190 9.58 -10.84 -3.33
N ALA A 191 10.82 -11.10 -2.90
CA ALA A 191 11.65 -10.12 -2.22
C ALA A 191 11.99 -8.90 -3.11
N GLU A 192 12.29 -9.13 -4.39
CA GLU A 192 12.55 -8.05 -5.35
C GLU A 192 11.27 -7.23 -5.62
N LEU A 193 10.12 -7.89 -5.82
CA LEU A 193 8.83 -7.22 -5.98
C LEU A 193 8.48 -6.35 -4.78
N ALA A 194 8.64 -6.86 -3.55
CA ALA A 194 8.38 -6.09 -2.33
C ALA A 194 9.27 -4.85 -2.22
N SER A 195 10.56 -5.00 -2.55
CA SER A 195 11.52 -3.89 -2.57
C SER A 195 11.16 -2.83 -3.62
N LEU A 196 10.81 -3.25 -4.84
CA LEU A 196 10.42 -2.35 -5.92
C LEU A 196 9.10 -1.63 -5.65
N GLN A 197 8.12 -2.29 -5.04
CA GLN A 197 6.83 -1.68 -4.67
C GLN A 197 6.99 -0.62 -3.57
N THR A 198 7.86 -0.89 -2.58
CA THR A 198 8.22 0.08 -1.54
C THR A 198 8.91 1.29 -2.16
N LYS A 199 9.92 1.05 -3.02
CA LYS A 199 10.59 2.13 -3.76
C LYS A 199 9.60 2.97 -4.57
N PHE A 200 8.72 2.33 -5.33
CA PHE A 200 7.70 3.03 -6.12
C PHE A 200 6.84 3.95 -5.25
N SER A 201 6.32 3.45 -4.13
CA SER A 201 5.45 4.23 -3.23
C SER A 201 6.17 5.44 -2.63
N GLN A 202 7.42 5.26 -2.21
CA GLN A 202 8.24 6.35 -1.67
C GLN A 202 8.64 7.38 -2.73
N ASP A 203 8.99 6.94 -3.94
CA ASP A 203 9.33 7.83 -5.05
C ASP A 203 8.10 8.65 -5.50
N VAL A 204 6.91 8.05 -5.53
CA VAL A 204 5.65 8.77 -5.81
C VAL A 204 5.38 9.86 -4.77
N LEU A 205 5.58 9.57 -3.48
CA LEU A 205 5.42 10.58 -2.43
C LEU A 205 6.45 11.71 -2.58
N LYS A 206 7.73 11.37 -2.79
CA LYS A 206 8.82 12.34 -2.94
C LYS A 206 8.62 13.23 -4.16
N GLU A 207 8.25 12.64 -5.29
CA GLU A 207 7.95 13.38 -6.52
C GLU A 207 6.73 14.28 -6.35
N LYS A 208 5.64 13.79 -5.75
CA LYS A 208 4.45 14.61 -5.48
C LYS A 208 4.80 15.87 -4.69
N ASN A 209 5.66 15.74 -3.68
CA ASN A 209 6.12 16.85 -2.85
C ASN A 209 7.05 17.79 -3.64
N ALA A 210 7.97 17.24 -4.45
CA ALA A 210 8.92 18.02 -5.24
C ALA A 210 8.29 18.75 -6.44
N ALA A 211 7.27 18.16 -7.07
CA ALA A 211 6.62 18.64 -8.28
C ALA A 211 5.56 19.74 -8.04
N GLY A 212 5.41 20.20 -6.79
CA GLY A 212 4.51 21.30 -6.46
C GLY A 212 4.80 22.56 -7.29
N VAL A 213 3.75 23.24 -7.74
CA VAL A 213 3.90 24.39 -8.65
C VAL A 213 4.04 25.68 -7.85
N LEU A 214 5.22 26.27 -7.92
CA LEU A 214 5.52 27.55 -7.28
C LEU A 214 5.00 28.72 -8.13
N VAL A 215 4.31 29.64 -7.46
CA VAL A 215 3.70 30.85 -8.03
C VAL A 215 4.27 32.07 -7.32
N ASN A 216 4.70 33.08 -8.08
CA ASN A 216 5.48 34.19 -7.52
C ASN A 216 4.60 35.33 -7.01
N GLY A 217 3.37 35.49 -7.51
CA GLY A 217 2.49 36.56 -7.09
C GLY A 217 1.02 36.15 -7.01
N LYS A 218 0.29 36.77 -6.07
CA LYS A 218 -1.14 36.51 -5.83
C LYS A 218 -1.99 36.73 -7.10
N ALA A 219 -1.61 37.67 -7.97
CA ALA A 219 -2.32 37.95 -9.21
C ALA A 219 -2.39 36.75 -10.16
N GLU A 220 -1.39 35.85 -10.14
CA GLU A 220 -1.42 34.63 -10.95
C GLU A 220 -2.48 33.63 -10.48
N LEU A 221 -2.96 33.76 -9.24
CA LEU A 221 -3.97 32.90 -8.59
C LEU A 221 -5.41 33.39 -8.78
N ALA A 222 -5.65 34.33 -9.70
CA ALA A 222 -6.98 34.87 -9.97
C ALA A 222 -8.02 33.75 -10.14
N GLY A 223 -9.13 33.86 -9.38
CA GLY A 223 -10.22 32.89 -9.36
C GLY A 223 -10.19 31.90 -8.20
N MET A 224 -9.04 31.67 -7.56
CA MET A 224 -8.98 30.85 -6.34
C MET A 224 -9.64 31.56 -5.15
N SER A 225 -10.19 30.79 -4.20
CA SER A 225 -10.74 31.34 -2.96
C SER A 225 -9.63 31.83 -2.03
N GLU A 226 -9.91 32.80 -1.16
CA GLU A 226 -8.91 33.30 -0.20
C GLU A 226 -8.36 32.20 0.72
N ASN A 227 -9.20 31.21 1.07
CA ASN A 227 -8.77 30.05 1.85
C ASN A 227 -7.74 29.20 1.08
N ASP A 228 -7.95 28.97 -0.22
CA ASP A 228 -7.02 28.18 -1.04
C ASP A 228 -5.72 28.94 -1.27
N ILE A 229 -5.79 30.28 -1.42
CA ILE A 229 -4.61 31.15 -1.52
C ILE A 229 -3.81 31.12 -0.21
N ALA A 230 -4.49 31.19 0.95
CA ALA A 230 -3.85 31.09 2.25
C ALA A 230 -3.20 29.71 2.46
N ALA A 231 -3.87 28.63 2.05
CA ALA A 231 -3.30 27.29 2.10
C ALA A 231 -2.04 27.17 1.22
N ALA A 232 -2.06 27.73 0.01
CA ALA A 232 -0.90 27.75 -0.88
C ALA A 232 0.28 28.57 -0.31
N ALA A 233 -0.01 29.68 0.38
CA ALA A 233 1.00 30.48 1.07
C ALA A 233 1.63 29.71 2.25
N SER A 234 0.80 29.05 3.05
CA SER A 234 1.25 28.19 4.16
C SER A 234 2.11 27.03 3.65
N ALA A 235 1.72 26.39 2.55
CA ALA A 235 2.51 25.33 1.91
C ALA A 235 3.88 25.86 1.43
N ALA A 236 3.92 27.04 0.81
CA ALA A 236 5.18 27.65 0.40
C ALA A 236 6.09 27.99 1.60
N LYS A 237 5.51 28.49 2.70
CA LYS A 237 6.24 28.75 3.94
C LYS A 237 6.81 27.47 4.55
N ALA A 238 6.02 26.39 4.62
CA ALA A 238 6.47 25.08 5.09
C ALA A 238 7.65 24.55 4.24
N ASP A 239 7.65 24.86 2.95
CA ASP A 239 8.71 24.52 2.01
C ASP A 239 9.83 25.60 1.91
N LYS A 240 9.90 26.51 2.89
CA LYS A 240 10.93 27.57 3.01
C LYS A 240 10.99 28.53 1.82
N LYS A 241 9.88 28.72 1.13
CA LYS A 241 9.69 29.63 -0.02
C LYS A 241 8.74 30.79 0.36
N GLU A 242 9.01 31.43 1.49
CA GLU A 242 8.20 32.55 1.99
C GLU A 242 8.05 33.68 0.95
N GLY A 243 6.89 34.34 0.98
CA GLY A 243 6.54 35.38 -0.01
C GLY A 243 6.04 34.83 -1.35
N LYS A 244 5.94 33.51 -1.51
CA LYS A 244 5.39 32.83 -2.69
C LYS A 244 4.19 31.95 -2.32
N PHE A 245 3.61 31.29 -3.32
CA PHE A 245 2.50 30.35 -3.16
C PHE A 245 2.86 29.02 -3.80
N LEU A 246 2.61 27.90 -3.10
CA LEU A 246 2.91 26.56 -3.57
C LEU A 246 1.61 25.79 -3.77
N ILE A 247 1.30 25.46 -5.01
CA ILE A 247 0.16 24.59 -5.33
C ILE A 247 0.64 23.14 -5.26
N ALA A 248 0.29 22.47 -4.16
CA ALA A 248 0.58 21.06 -3.96
C ALA A 248 -0.25 20.18 -4.91
N LEU A 249 0.35 19.12 -5.45
CA LEU A 249 -0.32 18.19 -6.35
C LEU A 249 -1.04 17.09 -5.56
N GLN A 250 -2.25 16.73 -6.01
CA GLN A 250 -3.06 15.62 -5.51
C GLN A 250 -2.86 14.36 -6.37
N ASN A 251 -3.15 13.17 -5.84
CA ASN A 251 -2.83 11.89 -6.48
C ASN A 251 -3.45 11.67 -7.88
N THR A 252 -4.56 12.34 -8.21
CA THR A 252 -5.24 12.24 -9.52
C THR A 252 -4.54 13.06 -10.61
N SER A 253 -4.82 12.76 -11.88
CA SER A 253 -4.31 13.55 -13.02
C SER A 253 -4.92 14.96 -13.03
N GLY A 254 -6.24 15.06 -12.90
CA GLY A 254 -6.94 16.34 -12.69
C GLY A 254 -6.61 16.91 -11.32
N GLN A 255 -6.35 18.22 -11.26
CA GLN A 255 -5.96 18.93 -10.05
C GLN A 255 -7.07 19.92 -9.63
N PRO A 256 -7.49 19.96 -8.34
CA PRO A 256 -8.63 20.76 -7.91
C PRO A 256 -8.54 22.25 -8.28
N ALA A 257 -7.33 22.84 -8.21
CA ALA A 257 -7.11 24.24 -8.55
C ALA A 257 -7.48 24.61 -10.00
N LEU A 258 -7.57 23.62 -10.91
CA LEU A 258 -7.92 23.85 -12.32
C LEU A 258 -9.38 24.26 -12.52
N SER A 259 -10.26 24.02 -11.54
CA SER A 259 -11.69 24.38 -11.60
C SER A 259 -11.93 25.90 -11.46
N SER A 260 -11.05 26.62 -10.77
CA SER A 260 -11.27 28.02 -10.42
C SER A 260 -10.21 28.98 -10.96
N LEU A 261 -8.98 28.50 -11.23
CA LEU A 261 -7.88 29.32 -11.74
C LEU A 261 -8.19 29.92 -13.13
N GLN A 262 -8.25 31.25 -13.21
CA GLN A 262 -8.48 31.97 -14.47
C GLN A 262 -7.23 32.06 -15.34
N ASN A 263 -6.03 32.04 -14.74
CA ASN A 263 -4.77 32.09 -15.47
C ASN A 263 -4.50 30.76 -16.19
N ARG A 264 -4.75 30.74 -17.51
CA ARG A 264 -4.58 29.54 -18.35
C ARG A 264 -3.15 29.01 -18.37
N ALA A 265 -2.15 29.88 -18.41
CA ALA A 265 -0.74 29.45 -18.41
C ALA A 265 -0.37 28.74 -17.10
N LEU A 266 -0.93 29.18 -15.97
CA LEU A 266 -0.76 28.50 -14.70
C LEU A 266 -1.50 27.15 -14.67
N ARG A 267 -2.74 27.09 -15.19
CA ARG A 267 -3.47 25.81 -15.33
C ARG A 267 -2.67 24.79 -16.15
N GLU A 268 -2.11 25.23 -17.29
CA GLU A 268 -1.26 24.40 -18.14
C GLU A 268 -0.01 23.91 -17.41
N ARG A 269 0.68 24.78 -16.65
CA ARG A 269 1.83 24.40 -15.81
C ARG A 269 1.46 23.34 -14.77
N ILE A 270 0.32 23.50 -14.08
CA ILE A 270 -0.17 22.54 -13.08
C ILE A 270 -0.49 21.19 -13.71
N MET A 271 -1.23 21.17 -14.83
CA MET A 271 -1.58 19.92 -15.50
C MET A 271 -0.33 19.21 -16.04
N LYS A 272 0.61 19.95 -16.65
CA LYS A 272 1.87 19.37 -17.13
C LYS A 272 2.70 18.78 -15.99
N ALA A 273 2.81 19.49 -14.87
CA ALA A 273 3.48 18.97 -13.68
C ALA A 273 2.80 17.69 -13.18
N SER A 274 1.46 17.69 -13.06
CA SER A 274 0.66 16.53 -12.64
C SER A 274 0.87 15.29 -13.53
N LEU A 275 0.82 15.46 -14.86
CA LEU A 275 0.94 14.38 -15.84
C LEU A 275 2.37 13.87 -16.00
N ALA A 276 3.37 14.71 -15.74
CA ALA A 276 4.77 14.34 -15.88
C ALA A 276 5.34 13.62 -14.65
N ARG A 277 4.64 13.63 -13.50
CA ARG A 277 5.11 13.05 -12.24
C ARG A 277 5.70 11.66 -12.45
N ASN A 278 6.89 11.46 -11.90
CA ASN A 278 7.62 10.21 -11.88
C ASN A 278 7.96 9.66 -13.29
N SER A 279 7.91 10.50 -14.34
CA SER A 279 8.13 10.07 -15.73
C SER A 279 8.98 11.03 -16.58
N HIS A 280 9.61 12.04 -15.96
CA HIS A 280 10.41 13.06 -16.66
C HIS A 280 11.93 12.88 -16.51
N GLY A 281 12.38 11.76 -15.94
CA GLY A 281 13.77 11.52 -15.53
C GLY A 281 14.02 11.94 -14.08
N GLY A 282 15.30 11.97 -13.68
CA GLY A 282 15.71 12.36 -12.34
C GLY A 282 15.61 11.25 -11.29
N GLU A 283 15.76 11.64 -10.02
CA GLU A 283 15.88 10.72 -8.88
C GLU A 283 14.61 9.89 -8.61
N PHE A 284 13.44 10.47 -8.87
CA PHE A 284 12.13 9.86 -8.56
C PHE A 284 11.42 9.30 -9.79
N ASP A 285 12.12 9.09 -10.91
CA ASP A 285 11.54 8.43 -12.08
C ASP A 285 11.18 6.97 -11.75
N THR A 286 9.94 6.59 -12.04
CA THR A 286 9.42 5.25 -11.73
C THR A 286 9.26 4.36 -12.94
N ARG A 287 9.54 4.83 -14.17
CA ARG A 287 9.27 4.07 -15.40
C ARG A 287 10.00 2.73 -15.41
N GLU A 288 11.30 2.74 -15.09
CA GLU A 288 12.09 1.50 -15.00
C GLU A 288 11.62 0.59 -13.85
N THR A 289 11.23 1.18 -12.71
CA THR A 289 10.66 0.43 -11.57
C THR A 289 9.37 -0.28 -11.98
N VAL A 290 8.44 0.41 -12.64
CA VAL A 290 7.17 -0.16 -13.12
C VAL A 290 7.41 -1.24 -14.17
N LEU A 291 8.33 -1.05 -15.10
CA LEU A 291 8.68 -2.06 -16.11
C LEU A 291 9.24 -3.34 -15.46
N LYS A 292 10.12 -3.20 -14.46
CA LYS A 292 10.65 -4.35 -13.71
C LYS A 292 9.56 -5.08 -12.94
N ILE A 293 8.68 -4.35 -12.24
CA ILE A 293 7.53 -4.94 -11.54
C ILE A 293 6.63 -5.71 -12.51
N ALA A 294 6.32 -5.14 -13.67
CA ALA A 294 5.48 -5.80 -14.67
C ALA A 294 6.11 -7.09 -15.21
N ARG A 295 7.43 -7.09 -15.50
CA ARG A 295 8.17 -8.29 -15.93
C ARG A 295 8.17 -9.37 -14.85
N LEU A 296 8.56 -9.01 -13.62
CA LEU A 296 8.59 -9.94 -12.49
C LEU A 296 7.20 -10.54 -12.21
N ARG A 297 6.12 -9.75 -12.30
CA ARG A 297 4.75 -10.26 -12.16
C ARG A 297 4.36 -11.25 -13.25
N ALA A 298 4.84 -11.05 -14.48
CA ALA A 298 4.61 -11.99 -15.57
C ALA A 298 5.41 -13.28 -15.38
N GLU A 299 6.68 -13.18 -15.00
CA GLU A 299 7.56 -14.32 -14.70
C GLU A 299 7.04 -15.14 -13.51
N GLN A 300 6.60 -14.47 -12.43
CA GLN A 300 5.99 -15.08 -11.26
C GLN A 300 4.71 -15.85 -11.63
N ALA A 301 3.82 -15.23 -12.43
CA ALA A 301 2.60 -15.89 -12.88
C ALA A 301 2.90 -17.14 -13.72
N ALA A 302 3.87 -17.05 -14.64
CA ALA A 302 4.30 -18.18 -15.46
C ALA A 302 4.89 -19.32 -14.60
N LEU A 303 5.73 -18.98 -13.60
CA LEU A 303 6.29 -19.95 -12.66
C LEU A 303 5.20 -20.69 -11.88
N LEU A 304 4.12 -19.99 -11.52
CA LEU A 304 2.94 -20.54 -10.84
C LEU A 304 1.96 -21.26 -11.79
N GLY A 305 2.27 -21.36 -13.09
CA GLY A 305 1.46 -22.07 -14.08
C GLY A 305 0.33 -21.25 -14.72
N TYR A 306 0.32 -19.93 -14.55
CA TYR A 306 -0.66 -19.02 -15.15
C TYR A 306 -0.10 -18.36 -16.42
N ALA A 307 -0.98 -18.15 -17.41
CA ALA A 307 -0.58 -17.52 -18.68
C ALA A 307 -0.09 -16.07 -18.55
N ASN A 308 -0.59 -15.34 -17.55
CA ASN A 308 -0.20 -13.98 -17.24
C ASN A 308 -0.65 -13.59 -15.83
N HIS A 309 -0.17 -12.44 -15.34
CA HIS A 309 -0.49 -11.94 -14.01
C HIS A 309 -2.00 -11.68 -13.80
N ALA A 310 -2.74 -11.24 -14.83
CA ALA A 310 -4.17 -10.98 -14.68
C ALA A 310 -4.97 -12.27 -14.44
N THR A 311 -4.64 -13.37 -15.13
CA THR A 311 -5.24 -14.69 -14.88
C THR A 311 -4.95 -15.14 -13.44
N TYR A 312 -3.70 -14.98 -12.98
CA TYR A 312 -3.33 -15.28 -11.60
C TYR A 312 -4.14 -14.46 -10.59
N GLN A 313 -4.29 -13.15 -10.78
CA GLN A 313 -5.06 -12.29 -9.88
C GLN A 313 -6.56 -12.65 -9.90
N LEU A 314 -7.15 -12.82 -11.08
CA LEU A 314 -8.60 -12.94 -11.25
C LEU A 314 -9.18 -14.28 -10.76
N GLU A 315 -8.39 -15.35 -10.67
CA GLU A 315 -8.84 -16.62 -10.07
C GLU A 315 -9.39 -16.42 -8.64
N ASP A 316 -8.89 -15.40 -7.94
CA ASP A 316 -9.31 -15.05 -6.58
C ASP A 316 -10.18 -13.80 -6.47
N GLN A 317 -10.64 -13.27 -7.61
CA GLN A 317 -11.57 -12.14 -7.66
C GLN A 317 -12.99 -12.62 -8.01
N THR A 318 -14.00 -11.81 -7.68
CA THR A 318 -15.40 -12.10 -8.02
C THR A 318 -15.66 -12.12 -9.53
N ALA A 319 -14.85 -11.38 -10.30
CA ALA A 319 -14.92 -11.34 -11.77
C ALA A 319 -14.38 -12.62 -12.45
N ARG A 320 -13.62 -13.45 -11.73
CA ARG A 320 -13.08 -14.79 -12.12
C ARG A 320 -12.13 -14.86 -13.31
N ASN A 321 -12.35 -14.11 -14.40
CA ASN A 321 -11.55 -14.24 -15.62
C ASN A 321 -11.49 -12.93 -16.43
N ILE A 322 -10.51 -12.89 -17.34
CA ILE A 322 -10.18 -11.73 -18.17
C ILE A 322 -11.32 -11.39 -19.14
N GLU A 323 -12.00 -12.39 -19.70
CA GLU A 323 -13.09 -12.19 -20.66
C GLU A 323 -14.24 -11.40 -20.04
N THR A 324 -14.64 -11.74 -18.81
CA THR A 324 -15.70 -11.04 -18.07
C THR A 324 -15.34 -9.58 -17.82
N VAL A 325 -14.10 -9.31 -17.41
CA VAL A 325 -13.59 -7.95 -17.18
C VAL A 325 -13.58 -7.15 -18.49
N ASN A 326 -12.98 -7.69 -19.55
CA ASN A 326 -12.87 -7.00 -20.84
C ASN A 326 -14.24 -6.77 -21.49
N LYS A 327 -15.18 -7.70 -21.33
CA LYS A 327 -16.56 -7.52 -21.80
C LYS A 327 -17.22 -6.34 -21.11
N LEU A 328 -17.22 -6.30 -19.78
CA LEU A 328 -17.83 -5.21 -19.01
C LEU A 328 -17.22 -3.85 -19.38
N LEU A 329 -15.89 -3.74 -19.38
CA LEU A 329 -15.20 -2.49 -19.72
C LEU A 329 -15.42 -2.11 -21.20
N GLY A 330 -15.44 -3.09 -22.10
CA GLY A 330 -15.70 -2.90 -23.53
C GLY A 330 -17.14 -2.47 -23.84
N GLU A 331 -18.12 -2.86 -23.03
CA GLU A 331 -19.51 -2.39 -23.13
C GLU A 331 -19.68 -0.96 -22.59
N LEU A 332 -18.93 -0.59 -21.55
CA LEU A 332 -18.97 0.75 -20.94
C LEU A 332 -18.19 1.80 -21.73
N ALA A 333 -17.09 1.42 -22.38
CA ALA A 333 -16.19 2.38 -23.02
C ALA A 333 -16.83 3.16 -24.19
N PRO A 334 -17.54 2.56 -25.16
CA PRO A 334 -18.15 3.30 -26.27
C PRO A 334 -19.13 4.39 -25.83
N PRO A 335 -20.13 4.15 -24.95
CA PRO A 335 -21.02 5.22 -24.51
C PRO A 335 -20.30 6.28 -23.66
N ALA A 336 -19.33 5.89 -22.84
CA ALA A 336 -18.52 6.84 -22.05
C ALA A 336 -17.72 7.79 -22.96
N VAL A 337 -17.05 7.26 -23.99
CA VAL A 337 -16.31 8.06 -24.98
C VAL A 337 -17.25 8.94 -25.79
N ALA A 338 -18.41 8.44 -26.19
CA ALA A 338 -19.41 9.24 -26.90
C ALA A 338 -19.91 10.43 -26.06
N ASN A 339 -20.10 10.23 -24.75
CA ASN A 339 -20.48 11.33 -23.84
C ASN A 339 -19.33 12.31 -23.63
N ALA A 340 -18.09 11.84 -23.43
CA ALA A 340 -16.93 12.71 -23.32
C ALA A 340 -16.73 13.59 -24.57
N HIS A 341 -17.00 13.08 -25.78
CA HIS A 341 -16.97 13.89 -27.00
C HIS A 341 -18.05 14.98 -27.04
N LYS A 342 -19.26 14.70 -26.54
CA LYS A 342 -20.33 15.70 -26.43
C LYS A 342 -19.95 16.78 -25.42
N GLU A 343 -19.47 16.38 -24.24
CA GLU A 343 -19.01 17.30 -23.20
C GLU A 343 -17.86 18.18 -23.69
N ALA A 344 -16.89 17.61 -24.42
CA ALA A 344 -15.80 18.36 -25.03
C ALA A 344 -16.30 19.40 -26.04
N ALA A 345 -17.31 19.05 -26.85
CA ALA A 345 -17.92 19.98 -27.80
C ALA A 345 -18.67 21.12 -27.09
N ASP A 346 -19.39 20.81 -26.02
CA ASP A 346 -20.10 21.79 -25.19
C ASP A 346 -19.12 22.78 -24.53
N ILE A 347 -18.02 22.26 -24.00
CA ILE A 347 -16.94 23.06 -23.42
C ILE A 347 -16.28 23.96 -24.49
N GLN A 348 -15.98 23.41 -25.67
CA GLN A 348 -15.40 24.20 -26.75
C GLN A 348 -16.33 25.34 -27.18
N ALA A 349 -17.65 25.10 -27.23
CA ALA A 349 -18.63 26.14 -27.55
C ALA A 349 -18.69 27.27 -26.51
N VAL A 350 -18.41 27.01 -25.23
CA VAL A 350 -18.23 28.07 -24.22
C VAL A 350 -16.93 28.85 -24.49
N ILE A 351 -15.82 28.16 -24.74
CA ILE A 351 -14.52 28.80 -25.04
C ILE A 351 -14.66 29.76 -26.23
N ASP A 352 -15.33 29.31 -27.31
CA ASP A 352 -15.50 30.09 -28.52
C ASP A 352 -16.39 31.34 -28.30
N ARG A 353 -17.48 31.21 -27.52
CA ARG A 353 -18.37 32.34 -27.18
C ARG A 353 -17.70 33.39 -26.30
N GLU A 354 -16.77 32.98 -25.43
CA GLU A 354 -15.97 33.90 -24.63
C GLU A 354 -14.79 34.51 -25.40
N ASN A 355 -14.67 34.24 -26.71
CA ASN A 355 -13.56 34.66 -27.56
C ASN A 355 -12.18 34.19 -27.02
N GLY A 356 -12.12 32.99 -26.42
CA GLY A 356 -10.87 32.44 -25.88
C GLY A 356 -9.79 32.21 -26.95
N ASN A 357 -10.19 31.96 -28.21
CA ASN A 357 -9.29 31.75 -29.36
C ASN A 357 -8.26 30.63 -29.17
N PHE A 358 -8.64 29.54 -28.48
CA PHE A 358 -7.82 28.33 -28.34
C PHE A 358 -8.68 27.07 -28.40
N LYS A 359 -8.03 25.94 -28.72
CA LYS A 359 -8.66 24.62 -28.58
C LYS A 359 -8.58 24.14 -27.14
N LEU A 360 -9.65 23.50 -26.68
CA LEU A 360 -9.77 22.83 -25.39
C LEU A 360 -8.55 21.92 -25.14
N GLY A 361 -7.80 22.23 -24.07
CA GLY A 361 -6.76 21.36 -23.52
C GLY A 361 -7.22 20.67 -22.24
N SER A 362 -6.48 19.66 -21.78
CA SER A 362 -6.81 18.95 -20.52
C SER A 362 -6.83 19.87 -19.29
N TRP A 363 -6.02 20.94 -19.30
CA TRP A 363 -6.00 21.96 -18.26
C TRP A 363 -7.13 22.99 -18.33
N ASP A 364 -7.95 22.96 -19.38
CA ASP A 364 -9.11 23.84 -19.54
C ASP A 364 -10.40 23.14 -19.10
N TRP A 365 -10.43 21.79 -19.07
CA TRP A 365 -11.65 21.01 -18.86
C TRP A 365 -12.44 21.41 -17.61
N SER A 366 -11.83 21.37 -16.42
CA SER A 366 -12.53 21.63 -15.15
C SER A 366 -13.15 23.03 -15.11
N LEU A 367 -12.39 24.08 -15.44
CA LEU A 367 -12.89 25.45 -15.41
C LEU A 367 -14.08 25.65 -16.35
N TYR A 368 -14.00 25.14 -17.58
CA TYR A 368 -15.07 25.34 -18.55
C TYR A 368 -16.24 24.39 -18.36
N ALA A 369 -16.05 23.22 -17.75
CA ALA A 369 -17.14 22.37 -17.30
C ALA A 369 -18.03 23.10 -16.27
N GLU A 370 -17.43 23.81 -15.31
CA GLU A 370 -18.19 24.65 -14.36
C GLU A 370 -19.02 25.73 -15.08
N LYS A 371 -18.46 26.33 -16.14
CA LYS A 371 -19.21 27.31 -16.95
C LYS A 371 -20.38 26.67 -17.69
N VAL A 372 -20.19 25.48 -18.27
CA VAL A 372 -21.27 24.71 -18.91
C VAL A 372 -22.38 24.40 -17.89
N LEU A 373 -22.01 23.95 -16.68
CA LEU A 373 -22.98 23.65 -15.61
C LEU A 373 -23.77 24.91 -15.22
N LYS A 374 -23.08 26.04 -15.05
CA LYS A 374 -23.71 27.32 -14.72
C LYS A 374 -24.68 27.79 -15.79
N GLU A 375 -24.32 27.69 -17.07
CA GLU A 375 -25.20 28.10 -18.16
C GLU A 375 -26.41 27.18 -18.34
N ARG A 376 -26.23 25.86 -18.16
CA ARG A 376 -27.29 24.87 -18.39
C ARG A 376 -28.27 24.77 -17.23
N TYR A 377 -27.76 24.85 -16.01
CA TYR A 377 -28.53 24.51 -14.81
C TYR A 377 -28.67 25.69 -13.84
N ALA A 378 -28.14 26.87 -14.18
CA ALA A 378 -28.04 28.01 -13.26
C ALA A 378 -27.42 27.60 -11.92
N PHE A 379 -26.46 26.66 -11.96
CA PHE A 379 -25.83 26.03 -10.81
C PHE A 379 -24.33 26.35 -10.79
N ASP A 380 -23.85 26.78 -9.64
CA ASP A 380 -22.44 27.07 -9.39
C ASP A 380 -21.99 26.24 -8.19
N GLU A 381 -21.05 25.31 -8.38
CA GLU A 381 -20.59 24.42 -7.30
C GLU A 381 -20.03 25.21 -6.11
N SER A 382 -19.50 26.42 -6.34
CA SER A 382 -18.99 27.27 -5.26
C SER A 382 -20.08 27.74 -4.29
N GLU A 383 -21.35 27.77 -4.72
CA GLU A 383 -22.50 28.08 -3.86
C GLU A 383 -22.82 26.96 -2.88
N LEU A 384 -22.36 25.72 -3.13
CA LEU A 384 -22.52 24.60 -2.20
C LEU A 384 -21.48 24.62 -1.07
N LYS A 385 -20.31 25.24 -1.29
CA LYS A 385 -19.18 25.19 -0.34
C LYS A 385 -19.56 25.60 1.09
N PRO A 386 -20.38 26.65 1.35
CA PRO A 386 -20.80 27.00 2.70
C PRO A 386 -21.70 25.96 3.40
N TYR A 387 -22.33 25.06 2.64
CA TYR A 387 -23.23 24.02 3.16
C TYR A 387 -22.51 22.69 3.43
N LEU A 388 -21.27 22.53 2.96
CA LEU A 388 -20.47 21.31 3.09
C LEU A 388 -19.36 21.47 4.14
N GLU A 389 -19.71 22.03 5.30
CA GLU A 389 -18.80 22.12 6.44
C GLU A 389 -18.54 20.71 7.01
N ILE A 390 -17.27 20.40 7.30
CA ILE A 390 -16.83 19.02 7.55
C ILE A 390 -17.50 18.38 8.78
N ASN A 391 -17.75 19.14 9.84
CA ASN A 391 -18.43 18.61 11.03
C ASN A 391 -19.90 18.32 10.75
N HIS A 392 -20.61 19.18 10.03
CA HIS A 392 -21.99 18.93 9.61
C HIS A 392 -22.08 17.73 8.65
N VAL A 393 -21.19 17.63 7.66
CA VAL A 393 -21.13 16.48 6.74
C VAL A 393 -20.91 15.18 7.52
N GLN A 394 -20.01 15.19 8.51
CA GLN A 394 -19.72 14.01 9.32
C GLN A 394 -20.86 13.67 10.29
N GLN A 395 -21.31 14.62 11.11
CA GLN A 395 -22.25 14.38 12.20
C GLN A 395 -23.70 14.25 11.70
N ASP A 396 -24.15 15.23 10.93
CA ASP A 396 -25.54 15.32 10.47
C ASP A 396 -25.78 14.58 9.14
N GLY A 397 -24.69 14.25 8.42
CA GLY A 397 -24.73 13.42 7.21
C GLY A 397 -24.37 11.97 7.50
N VAL A 398 -23.06 11.70 7.64
CA VAL A 398 -22.52 10.33 7.69
C VAL A 398 -22.99 9.56 8.94
N PHE A 399 -22.81 10.11 10.14
CA PHE A 399 -23.21 9.45 11.38
C PHE A 399 -24.72 9.35 11.52
N PHE A 400 -25.46 10.40 11.13
CA PHE A 400 -26.92 10.36 11.09
C PHE A 400 -27.42 9.23 10.19
N ALA A 401 -26.92 9.14 8.95
CA ALA A 401 -27.31 8.08 8.01
C ALA A 401 -27.00 6.68 8.56
N ALA A 402 -25.82 6.49 9.17
CA ALA A 402 -25.46 5.23 9.82
C ALA A 402 -26.40 4.89 11.00
N GLY A 403 -26.84 5.90 11.76
CA GLY A 403 -27.85 5.73 12.79
C GLY A 403 -29.22 5.32 12.23
N GLN A 404 -29.65 5.93 11.13
CA GLN A 404 -30.93 5.59 10.49
C GLN A 404 -30.94 4.18 9.89
N VAL A 405 -29.84 3.77 9.25
CA VAL A 405 -29.78 2.49 8.52
C VAL A 405 -29.41 1.34 9.44
N TYR A 406 -28.48 1.53 10.38
CA TYR A 406 -27.90 0.46 11.17
C TYR A 406 -28.19 0.56 12.68
N GLY A 407 -28.85 1.64 13.14
CA GLY A 407 -29.12 1.86 14.56
C GLY A 407 -27.90 2.23 15.39
N LEU A 408 -26.80 2.65 14.74
CA LEU A 408 -25.55 3.02 15.43
C LEU A 408 -25.62 4.41 16.07
N THR A 409 -24.85 4.62 17.14
CA THR A 409 -24.66 5.92 17.79
C THR A 409 -23.19 6.21 17.94
N PHE A 410 -22.81 7.49 17.83
CA PHE A 410 -21.41 7.92 17.84
C PHE A 410 -21.18 8.92 18.97
N LYS A 411 -20.05 8.78 19.68
CA LYS A 411 -19.61 9.70 20.72
C LYS A 411 -18.12 9.95 20.58
N GLU A 412 -17.75 11.20 20.35
CA GLU A 412 -16.37 11.64 20.27
C GLU A 412 -15.62 11.41 21.60
N ARG A 413 -14.37 10.94 21.50
CA ARG A 413 -13.50 10.59 22.64
C ARG A 413 -12.16 11.31 22.51
N LYS A 414 -12.00 12.42 23.22
CA LYS A 414 -10.78 13.25 23.23
C LYS A 414 -9.76 12.83 24.31
N ASP A 415 -10.07 11.77 25.05
CA ASP A 415 -9.22 11.21 26.11
C ASP A 415 -8.31 10.09 25.61
N LEU A 416 -8.44 9.69 24.34
CA LEU A 416 -7.63 8.64 23.72
C LEU A 416 -6.40 9.24 23.02
N PRO A 417 -5.23 8.58 23.06
CA PRO A 417 -4.04 9.07 22.39
C PRO A 417 -4.18 8.93 20.87
N VAL A 418 -3.75 9.96 20.13
CA VAL A 418 -3.82 10.00 18.66
C VAL A 418 -2.42 10.06 18.04
N TYR A 419 -2.30 9.66 16.77
CA TYR A 419 -1.01 9.64 16.06
C TYR A 419 -0.64 10.98 15.40
N GLN A 420 -1.62 11.88 15.28
CA GLN A 420 -1.46 13.25 14.78
C GLN A 420 -2.60 14.11 15.35
N GLU A 421 -2.38 15.43 15.51
CA GLU A 421 -3.25 16.35 16.27
C GLU A 421 -4.67 16.54 15.69
N ASP A 422 -4.86 16.34 14.39
CA ASP A 422 -6.13 16.55 13.68
C ASP A 422 -7.02 15.29 13.63
N VAL A 423 -6.61 14.19 14.30
CA VAL A 423 -7.30 12.88 14.33
C VAL A 423 -8.39 12.80 15.38
#